data_AF-A0A9E2X7U9-F1
#
_entry.id   AF-A0A9E2X7U9-F1
#
_cell.length_a   1.000
_cell.length_b   1.000
_cell.length_c   1.000
_cell.angle_alpha   90.00
_cell.angle_beta   90.00
_cell.angle_gamma   90.00
#
_symmetry.space_group_name_H-M   'P 1'
#
loop_
_entity.id
_entity.type
_entity.pdbx_description
1 polymer ?
#
loop_
_entity_poly.entity_id
_entity_poly.type
_entity_poly.pdbx_seq_one_letter_code
_entity_poly.pdbx_strand_id
1 'polypeptide(L)'
;MPPDIAALRGRTEPVWIFVYGSLMWDPDFPRAESETALLRGYHRSFCVYSYDYRGTRARPGLTLGLDRGGACQGIVLRLPPEALAEAIDRLWAREMTSP
;
A
#
# COMPACT_ATOMS: atom_id res chain seq x y z
N MET A 1 -3.92 13.41 -2.28
CA MET A 1 -4.76 12.27 -1.89
C MET A 1 -6.17 12.43 -2.45
N PRO A 2 -6.69 11.43 -3.19
CA PRO A 2 -8.07 11.41 -3.67
C PRO A 2 -9.12 11.52 -2.54
N PRO A 3 -10.30 12.10 -2.79
CA PRO A 3 -11.32 12.32 -1.76
C PRO A 3 -11.83 11.03 -1.10
N ASP A 4 -11.94 9.95 -1.85
CA ASP A 4 -12.36 8.63 -1.37
C ASP A 4 -11.35 8.03 -0.39
N ILE A 5 -10.05 8.19 -0.65
CA ILE A 5 -8.99 7.80 0.30
C ILE A 5 -8.97 8.74 1.50
N ALA A 6 -9.14 10.06 1.29
CA ALA A 6 -9.19 11.04 2.37
C ALA A 6 -10.33 10.78 3.36
N ALA A 7 -11.49 10.33 2.85
CA ALA A 7 -12.66 9.99 3.66
C ALA A 7 -12.39 8.83 4.63
N LEU A 8 -11.41 7.96 4.36
CA LEU A 8 -11.06 6.84 5.25
C LEU A 8 -10.60 7.30 6.63
N ARG A 9 -9.97 8.49 6.74
CA ARG A 9 -9.47 9.05 8.01
C ARG A 9 -10.55 9.19 9.09
N GLY A 10 -11.79 9.44 8.69
CA GLY A 10 -12.91 9.74 9.59
C GLY A 10 -13.91 8.61 9.74
N ARG A 11 -13.60 7.39 9.26
CA ARG A 11 -14.52 6.27 9.40
C ARG A 11 -14.60 5.81 10.84
N THR A 12 -15.81 5.47 11.29
CA THR A 12 -16.06 4.88 12.61
C THR A 12 -15.93 3.36 12.61
N GLU A 13 -15.74 2.75 11.43
CA GLU A 13 -15.56 1.32 11.25
C GLU A 13 -14.13 1.01 10.81
N PRO A 14 -13.57 -0.15 11.20
CA PRO A 14 -12.23 -0.54 10.77
C PRO A 14 -12.09 -0.58 9.24
N VAL A 15 -10.88 -0.29 8.77
CA VAL A 15 -10.52 -0.40 7.34
C VAL A 15 -9.48 -1.49 7.17
N TRP A 16 -9.63 -2.29 6.12
CA TRP A 16 -8.65 -3.29 5.73
C TRP A 16 -7.86 -2.79 4.52
N ILE A 17 -6.53 -2.90 4.61
CA ILE A 17 -5.63 -2.53 3.52
C ILE A 17 -4.88 -3.78 3.07
N PHE A 18 -4.97 -4.08 1.78
CA PHE A 18 -4.18 -5.13 1.16
C PHE A 18 -2.78 -4.61 0.81
N VAL A 19 -1.75 -5.28 1.29
CA VAL A 19 -0.34 -4.97 1.04
C VAL A 19 0.35 -6.12 0.33
N TYR A 20 1.20 -5.79 -0.65
CA TYR A 20 1.81 -6.75 -1.58
C TYR A 20 3.32 -6.54 -1.78
N GLY A 21 3.91 -5.56 -1.09
CA GLY A 21 5.31 -5.16 -1.22
C GLY A 21 5.98 -4.92 0.14
N SER A 22 6.77 -3.85 0.24
CA SER A 22 7.57 -3.53 1.44
C SER A 22 6.73 -3.43 2.73
N LEU A 23 5.50 -2.92 2.62
CA LEU A 23 4.54 -2.82 3.73
C LEU A 23 4.14 -4.16 4.35
N MET A 24 4.37 -5.29 3.67
CA MET A 24 4.18 -6.62 4.25
C MET A 24 5.16 -6.88 5.41
N TRP A 25 6.33 -6.26 5.38
CA TRP A 25 7.43 -6.47 6.34
C TRP A 25 7.59 -5.29 7.29
N ASP A 26 7.38 -4.09 6.79
CA ASP A 26 7.54 -2.85 7.55
C ASP A 26 6.39 -1.89 7.21
N PRO A 27 5.23 -1.99 7.88
CA PRO A 27 4.10 -1.11 7.63
C PRO A 27 4.31 0.31 8.15
N ASP A 28 5.05 0.51 9.25
CA ASP A 28 5.23 1.83 9.89
C ASP A 28 3.91 2.56 10.24
N PHE A 29 2.91 1.84 10.75
CA PHE A 29 1.70 2.41 11.38
C PHE A 29 1.01 1.38 12.31
N PRO A 30 0.19 1.82 13.27
CA PRO A 30 -0.58 0.91 14.13
C PRO A 30 -1.54 0.04 13.32
N ARG A 31 -1.57 -1.26 13.62
CA ARG A 31 -2.55 -2.21 13.09
C ARG A 31 -3.08 -3.07 14.23
N ALA A 32 -4.37 -3.40 14.17
CA ALA A 32 -5.00 -4.28 15.14
C ALA A 32 -4.77 -5.76 14.79
N GLU A 33 -4.65 -6.08 13.50
CA GLU A 33 -4.60 -7.45 13.00
C GLU A 33 -3.91 -7.52 11.64
N SER A 34 -3.36 -8.68 11.30
CA SER A 34 -2.81 -8.97 9.98
C SER A 34 -3.06 -10.42 9.59
N GLU A 35 -3.55 -10.64 8.38
CA GLU A 35 -3.86 -11.98 7.85
C GLU A 35 -3.29 -12.16 6.44
N THR A 36 -2.96 -13.40 6.07
CA THR A 36 -2.57 -13.70 4.68
C THR A 36 -3.80 -13.62 3.78
N ALA A 37 -3.66 -13.01 2.61
CA ALA A 37 -4.74 -12.87 1.65
C ALA A 37 -4.30 -13.16 0.21
N LEU A 38 -5.26 -13.58 -0.62
CA LEU A 38 -5.08 -13.78 -2.05
C LEU A 38 -5.96 -12.79 -2.83
N LEU A 39 -5.34 -11.80 -3.46
CA LEU A 39 -6.03 -10.89 -4.38
C LEU A 39 -6.12 -11.55 -5.76
N ARG A 40 -7.33 -11.82 -6.24
CA ARG A 40 -7.57 -12.39 -7.57
C ARG A 40 -7.78 -11.30 -8.62
N GLY A 41 -7.38 -11.57 -9.85
CA GLY A 41 -7.48 -10.62 -10.96
C GLY A 41 -6.30 -9.64 -11.07
N TYR A 42 -5.30 -9.78 -10.19
CA TYR A 42 -4.05 -9.03 -10.21
C TYR A 42 -2.88 -9.93 -9.83
N HIS A 43 -1.69 -9.66 -10.36
CA HIS A 43 -0.44 -10.32 -9.99
C HIS A 43 0.65 -9.28 -9.73
N ARG A 44 1.70 -9.67 -9.01
CA ARG A 44 2.87 -8.79 -8.80
C ARG A 44 3.78 -8.84 -10.00
N SER A 45 4.16 -7.67 -10.48
CA SER A 45 5.16 -7.51 -11.55
C SER A 45 6.01 -6.27 -11.29
N PHE A 46 7.21 -6.23 -11.88
CA PHE A 46 8.08 -5.06 -11.84
C PHE A 46 7.60 -4.02 -12.87
N CYS A 47 6.48 -3.37 -12.56
CA CYS A 47 5.75 -2.49 -13.50
C CYS A 47 5.66 -1.02 -13.06
N VAL A 48 6.27 -0.66 -11.93
CA VAL A 48 6.29 0.73 -11.43
C VAL A 48 7.71 1.28 -11.56
N TYR A 49 7.86 2.45 -12.18
CA TYR A 49 9.17 3.11 -12.24
C TYR A 49 9.60 3.62 -10.88
N SER A 50 10.88 3.42 -10.56
CA SER A 50 11.50 3.92 -9.34
C SER A 50 12.70 4.81 -9.69
N TYR A 51 12.62 6.07 -9.27
CA TYR A 51 13.66 7.06 -9.52
C TYR A 51 14.59 7.28 -8.33
N ASP A 52 14.17 6.95 -7.11
CA ASP A 52 14.91 7.28 -5.88
C ASP A 52 15.37 6.05 -5.08
N TYR A 53 14.71 4.90 -5.22
CA TYR A 53 14.99 3.71 -4.39
C TYR A 53 15.72 2.58 -5.12
N ARG A 54 15.37 2.34 -6.38
CA ARG A 54 15.91 1.22 -7.19
C ARG A 54 16.44 1.69 -8.53
N GLY A 55 16.65 2.99 -8.70
CA GLY A 55 17.17 3.61 -9.90
C GLY A 55 17.57 5.06 -9.65
N THR A 56 17.66 5.82 -10.73
CA THR A 56 17.94 7.26 -10.74
C THR A 56 17.04 7.93 -11.78
N ARG A 57 16.91 9.27 -11.75
CA ARG A 57 16.21 10.01 -12.83
C ARG A 57 16.75 9.73 -14.24
N ALA A 58 18.07 9.59 -14.38
CA ALA A 58 18.69 9.32 -15.68
C ALA A 58 18.55 7.86 -16.12
N ARG A 59 18.47 6.93 -15.17
CA ARG A 59 18.33 5.49 -15.39
C ARG A 59 17.34 4.92 -14.37
N PRO A 60 16.03 4.99 -14.64
CA PRO A 60 15.03 4.53 -13.70
C PRO A 60 15.11 3.02 -13.50
N GLY A 61 14.85 2.60 -12.27
CA GLY A 61 14.65 1.21 -11.93
C GLY A 61 13.18 0.83 -11.99
N LEU A 62 12.89 -0.40 -11.63
CA LEU A 62 11.54 -0.91 -11.48
C LEU A 62 11.31 -1.41 -10.05
N THR A 63 10.14 -1.13 -9.51
CA THR A 63 9.61 -1.69 -8.26
C THR A 63 8.37 -2.51 -8.54
N LEU A 64 7.99 -3.33 -7.56
CA LEU A 64 6.79 -4.15 -7.66
C LEU A 64 5.54 -3.27 -7.65
N GLY A 65 4.65 -3.53 -8.60
CA GLY A 65 3.27 -3.06 -8.62
C GLY A 65 2.31 -4.24 -8.79
N LEU A 66 1.02 -3.92 -8.83
CA LEU A 66 -0.04 -4.85 -9.23
C LEU A 66 -0.41 -4.59 -10.68
N ASP A 67 -0.24 -5.61 -11.53
CA ASP A 67 -0.74 -5.59 -12.90
C ASP A 67 -1.93 -6.53 -13.05
N ARG A 68 -2.78 -6.28 -14.04
CA ARG A 68 -4.04 -6.99 -14.25
C ARG A 68 -3.80 -8.46 -14.60
N GLY A 69 -4.71 -9.33 -14.18
CA GLY A 69 -4.70 -10.77 -14.41
C GLY A 69 -3.99 -11.57 -13.32
N GLY A 70 -4.26 -12.88 -13.28
CA GLY A 70 -3.63 -13.80 -12.32
C GLY A 70 -4.11 -13.66 -10.87
N ALA A 71 -3.21 -13.88 -9.93
CA ALA A 71 -3.45 -13.72 -8.50
C ALA A 71 -2.18 -13.28 -7.75
N CYS A 72 -2.37 -12.55 -6.65
CA CYS A 72 -1.31 -12.01 -5.81
C CYS A 72 -1.53 -12.44 -4.36
N GLN A 73 -0.57 -13.20 -3.81
CA GLN A 73 -0.51 -13.45 -2.38
C GLN A 73 0.11 -12.24 -1.67
N GLY A 74 -0.58 -11.74 -0.66
CA GLY A 74 -0.18 -10.60 0.15
C GLY A 74 -0.70 -10.72 1.58
N ILE A 75 -0.79 -9.60 2.27
CA ILE A 75 -1.33 -9.51 3.63
C ILE A 75 -2.45 -8.47 3.64
N VAL A 76 -3.50 -8.71 4.40
CA VAL A 76 -4.45 -7.66 4.77
C VAL A 76 -4.15 -7.16 6.18
N LEU A 77 -4.09 -5.85 6.36
CA LEU A 77 -3.86 -5.20 7.64
C LEU A 77 -5.16 -4.52 8.09
N ARG A 78 -5.64 -4.85 9.29
CA ARG A 78 -6.82 -4.19 9.89
C ARG A 78 -6.39 -2.94 10.63
N LEU A 79 -6.89 -1.80 10.21
CA LEU A 79 -6.70 -0.52 10.87
C LEU A 79 -7.93 -0.20 11.72
N PRO A 80 -7.77 -0.02 13.04
CA PRO A 80 -8.89 0.35 13.89
C PRO A 80 -9.26 1.84 13.70
N PRO A 81 -10.53 2.23 13.91
CA PRO A 81 -11.03 3.58 13.66
C PRO A 81 -10.16 4.71 14.24
N GLU A 82 -9.71 4.53 15.48
CA GLU A 82 -8.89 5.50 16.22
C GLU A 82 -7.50 5.75 15.61
N ALA A 83 -6.99 4.83 14.80
CA ALA A 83 -5.70 4.93 14.13
C ALA A 83 -5.81 5.30 12.64
N LEU A 84 -7.02 5.38 12.07
CA LEU A 84 -7.21 5.57 10.63
C LEU A 84 -6.61 6.87 10.12
N ALA A 85 -6.81 7.98 10.83
CA ALA A 85 -6.27 9.27 10.43
C ALA A 85 -4.74 9.23 10.28
N GLU A 86 -4.04 8.76 11.30
CA GLU A 86 -2.58 8.65 11.30
C GLU A 86 -2.10 7.63 10.25
N ALA A 87 -2.68 6.43 10.22
CA ALA A 87 -2.23 5.36 9.33
C ALA A 87 -2.39 5.73 7.85
N ILE A 88 -3.52 6.33 7.46
CA ILE A 88 -3.74 6.78 6.07
C ILE A 88 -2.75 7.89 5.69
N ASP A 89 -2.41 8.79 6.61
CA ASP A 89 -1.47 9.88 6.35
C ASP A 89 -0.04 9.37 6.18
N ARG A 90 0.41 8.46 7.05
CA ARG A 90 1.73 7.84 6.94
C ARG A 90 1.85 7.00 5.67
N LEU A 91 0.82 6.21 5.35
CA LEU A 91 0.75 5.44 4.10
C LEU A 91 0.82 6.34 2.87
N TRP A 92 0.02 7.41 2.84
CA TRP A 92 0.01 8.33 1.71
C TRP A 92 1.37 9.00 1.52
N ALA A 93 1.96 9.53 2.60
CA ALA A 93 3.26 10.18 2.54
C ALA A 93 4.38 9.24 2.07
N ARG A 94 4.33 7.97 2.47
CA ARG A 94 5.33 6.95 2.11
C ARG A 94 5.21 6.46 0.67
N GLU A 95 3.99 6.14 0.22
CA GLU A 95 3.78 5.44 -1.05
C GLU A 95 3.48 6.39 -2.22
N MET A 96 3.03 7.61 -1.93
CA MET A 96 2.78 8.66 -2.93
C MET A 96 3.87 9.72 -2.87
N THR A 97 5.13 9.28 -2.91
CA THR A 97 6.27 10.17 -3.12
C THR A 97 6.17 10.82 -4.49
N SER A 98 6.20 12.15 -4.55
CA SER A 98 6.26 12.86 -5.83
C SER A 98 7.45 12.40 -6.66
N PRO A 99 7.32 12.25 -7.99
CA PRO A 99 8.48 12.24 -8.86
C PRO A 99 9.15 13.61 -8.89
#